data_AF-A0A1G1LNJ7-F1
#
_entry.id   AF-A0A1G1LNJ7-F1
#
_cell.length_a   1.000
_cell.length_b   1.000
_cell.length_c   1.000
_cell.angle_alpha   90.00
_cell.angle_beta   90.00
_cell.angle_gamma   90.00
#
_symmetry.space_group_name_H-M   'P 1'
#
loop_
_entity.id
_entity.type
_entity.pdbx_description
1 polymer ?
#
loop_
_entity_poly.entity_id
_entity_poly.type
_entity_poly.pdbx_seq_one_letter_code
_entity_poly.pdbx_strand_id
1 'polypeptide(L)'
;MNEINQDPYFGWVLAQRDRGAAVETAKIEYLIERIRKSPYLFIRNRVEYSAAEAARHLTWKYEHARRYALTAHDFIRHLATRSLESGLLYLVKLPNGTTYPVKELLENELFALEQSLNKKQPAHVPF
;
A
#
# COMPACT_ATOMS: atom_id res chain seq x y z
N MET A 1 -6.85 -9.82 12.11
CA MET A 1 -5.80 -8.81 11.85
C MET A 1 -4.52 -9.58 11.62
N ASN A 2 -3.95 -9.56 10.40
CA ASN A 2 -2.65 -10.18 10.16
C ASN A 2 -1.58 -9.37 10.91
N GLU A 3 -0.87 -10.02 11.81
CA GLU A 3 0.28 -9.43 12.50
C GLU A 3 1.35 -9.05 11.47
N ILE A 4 1.70 -7.76 11.37
CA ILE A 4 2.71 -7.25 10.43
C ILE A 4 4.04 -8.02 10.56
N ASN A 5 4.35 -8.50 11.77
CA ASN A 5 5.57 -9.25 12.08
C ASN A 5 5.68 -10.63 11.41
N GLN A 6 4.58 -11.20 10.92
CA GLN A 6 4.58 -12.48 10.19
C GLN A 6 4.51 -12.29 8.67
N ASP A 7 4.39 -11.05 8.17
CA ASP A 7 4.37 -10.81 6.73
C ASP A 7 5.79 -10.87 6.15
N PRO A 8 6.10 -11.76 5.20
CA PRO A 8 7.43 -11.83 4.57
C PRO A 8 7.84 -10.50 3.93
N TYR A 9 6.87 -9.68 3.47
CA TYR A 9 7.17 -8.36 2.91
C TYR A 9 7.61 -7.36 3.99
N PHE A 10 7.17 -7.51 5.24
CA PHE A 10 7.66 -6.67 6.33
C PHE A 10 9.16 -6.90 6.58
N GLY A 11 9.61 -8.15 6.58
CA GLY A 11 11.03 -8.50 6.71
C GLY A 11 11.87 -7.91 5.58
N TRP A 12 11.34 -7.92 4.36
CA TRP A 12 12.02 -7.31 3.22
C TRP A 12 12.09 -5.78 3.31
N VAL A 13 11.01 -5.09 3.72
CA VAL A 13 11.05 -3.64 3.96
C VAL A 13 12.07 -3.29 5.05
N LEU A 14 12.11 -4.06 6.14
CA LEU A 14 13.08 -3.88 7.21
C LEU A 14 14.53 -4.00 6.73
N ALA A 15 14.81 -4.95 5.82
CA ALA A 15 16.13 -5.13 5.23
C ALA A 15 16.57 -3.96 4.32
N GLN A 16 15.64 -3.16 3.80
CA GLN A 16 15.93 -1.99 2.97
C GLN A 16 15.88 -0.66 3.73
N ARG A 17 15.63 -0.65 5.06
CA ARG A 17 15.26 0.58 5.80
C ARG A 17 16.23 1.76 5.61
N ASP A 18 17.53 1.48 5.56
CA ASP A 18 18.60 2.48 5.49
C ASP A 18 18.99 2.80 4.04
N ARG A 19 18.23 2.29 3.05
CA ARG A 19 18.53 2.38 1.62
C ARG A 19 17.57 3.32 0.89
N GLY A 20 17.49 4.59 1.28
CA GLY A 20 16.86 5.69 0.54
C GLY A 20 15.70 5.29 -0.39
N ALA A 21 15.90 5.33 -1.72
CA ALA A 21 14.87 4.98 -2.69
C ALA A 21 14.40 3.51 -2.66
N ALA A 22 15.24 2.58 -2.22
CA ALA A 22 14.90 1.17 -2.11
C ALA A 22 13.90 0.89 -0.97
N VAL A 23 13.95 1.62 0.15
CA VAL A 23 12.93 1.46 1.21
C VAL A 23 11.56 1.89 0.72
N GLU A 24 11.49 2.97 -0.06
CA GLU A 24 10.22 3.47 -0.58
C GLU A 24 9.62 2.52 -1.62
N THR A 25 10.46 1.95 -2.49
CA THR A 25 10.04 0.86 -3.39
C THR A 25 9.50 -0.32 -2.59
N ALA A 26 10.17 -0.69 -1.49
CA ALA A 26 9.75 -1.80 -0.67
C ALA A 26 8.43 -1.56 0.04
N LYS A 27 8.21 -0.36 0.58
CA LYS A 27 6.93 0.05 1.17
C LYS A 27 5.80 -0.04 0.13
N ILE A 28 6.01 0.42 -1.10
CA ILE A 28 5.00 0.37 -2.17
C ILE A 28 4.61 -1.07 -2.51
N GLU A 29 5.59 -1.95 -2.67
CA GLU A 29 5.35 -3.36 -2.94
C GLU A 29 4.63 -4.06 -1.78
N TYR A 30 4.99 -3.74 -0.53
CA TYR A 30 4.24 -4.18 0.65
C TYR A 30 2.76 -3.76 0.57
N LEU A 31 2.47 -2.50 0.25
CA LEU A 31 1.10 -1.99 0.14
C LEU A 31 0.29 -2.71 -0.96
N ILE A 32 0.90 -2.98 -2.10
CA ILE A 32 0.28 -3.75 -3.19
C ILE A 32 -0.02 -5.18 -2.72
N GLU A 33 0.87 -5.81 -1.97
CA GLU A 33 0.63 -7.14 -1.41
C GLU A 33 -0.52 -7.13 -0.38
N ARG A 34 -0.65 -6.07 0.44
CA ARG A 34 -1.79 -5.92 1.37
C ARG A 34 -3.12 -5.88 0.64
N ILE A 35 -3.17 -5.22 -0.52
CA ILE A 35 -4.35 -5.26 -1.39
C ILE A 35 -4.58 -6.67 -1.91
N ARG A 36 -3.53 -7.36 -2.42
CA ARG A 36 -3.63 -8.72 -2.98
C ARG A 36 -4.18 -9.74 -1.99
N LYS A 37 -3.76 -9.67 -0.72
CA LYS A 37 -4.18 -10.56 0.37
C LYS A 37 -5.48 -10.11 1.06
N SER A 38 -6.04 -8.98 0.66
CA SER A 38 -7.26 -8.45 1.27
C SER A 38 -8.46 -9.37 1.00
N PRO A 39 -9.35 -9.59 2.00
CA PRO A 39 -10.61 -10.30 1.78
C PRO A 39 -11.70 -9.42 1.17
N TYR A 40 -11.37 -8.18 0.77
CA TYR A 40 -12.34 -7.18 0.30
C TYR A 40 -12.45 -7.13 -1.22
N LEU A 41 -13.56 -6.56 -1.69
CA LEU A 41 -13.72 -6.19 -3.09
C LEU A 41 -13.26 -4.76 -3.31
N PHE A 42 -12.83 -4.44 -4.52
CA PHE A 42 -12.35 -3.12 -4.90
C PHE A 42 -13.18 -2.57 -6.04
N ILE A 43 -13.64 -1.34 -5.90
CA ILE A 43 -14.48 -0.66 -6.89
C ILE A 43 -13.62 0.35 -7.64
N ARG A 44 -13.58 0.20 -8.96
CA ARG A 44 -12.95 1.14 -9.89
C ARG A 44 -13.93 1.44 -11.01
N ASN A 45 -14.17 2.73 -11.28
CA ASN A 45 -15.12 3.17 -12.31
C ASN A 45 -16.51 2.52 -12.15
N ARG A 46 -16.99 2.37 -10.90
CA ARG A 46 -18.26 1.72 -10.52
C ARG A 46 -18.33 0.22 -10.80
N VAL A 47 -17.22 -0.42 -11.14
CA VAL A 47 -17.13 -1.87 -11.36
C VAL A 47 -16.37 -2.51 -10.20
N GLU A 48 -16.88 -3.64 -9.70
CA GLU A 48 -16.26 -4.44 -8.65
C GLU A 48 -15.18 -5.36 -9.24
N TYR A 49 -14.06 -5.44 -8.54
CA TYR A 49 -12.90 -6.26 -8.85
C TYR A 49 -12.45 -7.01 -7.60
N SER A 50 -11.88 -8.20 -7.80
CA SER A 50 -11.23 -8.93 -6.72
C SER A 50 -9.97 -8.21 -6.22
N ALA A 51 -9.54 -8.56 -5.01
CA ALA A 51 -8.27 -8.14 -4.43
C ALA A 51 -7.07 -8.40 -5.36
N ALA A 52 -7.03 -9.56 -6.02
CA ALA A 52 -5.96 -9.92 -6.96
C ALA A 52 -5.94 -9.01 -8.19
N GLU A 53 -7.11 -8.69 -8.76
CA GLU A 53 -7.23 -7.79 -9.90
C GLU A 53 -6.87 -6.35 -9.54
N ALA A 54 -7.28 -5.89 -8.36
CA ALA A 54 -6.94 -4.57 -7.84
C ALA A 54 -5.43 -4.43 -7.64
N ALA A 55 -4.79 -5.44 -7.04
CA ALA A 55 -3.34 -5.46 -6.88
C ALA A 55 -2.62 -5.46 -8.24
N ARG A 56 -3.08 -6.28 -9.21
CA ARG A 56 -2.52 -6.28 -10.57
C ARG A 56 -2.62 -4.91 -11.24
N HIS A 57 -3.76 -4.24 -11.09
CA HIS A 57 -3.96 -2.88 -11.61
C HIS A 57 -2.99 -1.87 -10.99
N LEU A 58 -2.81 -1.92 -9.67
CA LEU A 58 -1.87 -1.02 -8.98
C LEU A 58 -0.41 -1.31 -9.32
N THR A 59 -0.02 -2.58 -9.46
CA THR A 59 1.31 -2.97 -9.96
C THR A 59 1.56 -2.39 -11.34
N TRP A 60 0.64 -2.62 -12.29
CA TRP A 60 0.76 -2.07 -13.63
C TRP A 60 0.89 -0.55 -13.62
N LYS A 61 0.03 0.15 -12.84
CA LYS A 61 0.10 1.61 -12.70
C LYS A 61 1.46 2.06 -12.15
N TYR A 62 1.98 1.38 -11.12
CA TYR A 62 3.26 1.71 -10.51
C TYR A 62 4.39 1.58 -11.52
N GLU A 63 4.46 0.47 -12.26
CA GLU A 63 5.48 0.25 -13.30
C GLU A 63 5.48 1.32 -14.38
N HIS A 64 4.31 1.80 -14.80
CA HIS A 64 4.17 2.78 -15.88
C HIS A 64 4.31 4.24 -15.42
N ALA A 65 4.18 4.50 -14.12
CA ALA A 65 4.15 5.85 -13.55
C ALA A 65 5.12 6.04 -12.37
N ARG A 66 6.21 5.25 -12.30
CA ARG A 66 7.22 5.29 -11.21
C ARG A 66 7.72 6.71 -10.90
N ARG A 67 7.88 7.56 -11.92
CA ARG A 67 8.33 8.96 -11.75
C ARG A 67 7.40 9.82 -10.88
N TYR A 68 6.14 9.43 -10.71
CA TYR A 68 5.15 10.10 -9.86
C TYR A 68 4.96 9.42 -8.50
N ALA A 69 5.73 8.36 -8.22
CA ALA A 69 5.59 7.50 -7.05
C ALA A 69 6.99 7.20 -6.46
N LEU A 70 7.75 8.27 -6.17
CA LEU A 70 9.08 8.16 -5.58
C LEU A 70 9.03 7.69 -4.12
N THR A 71 7.92 7.99 -3.44
CA THR A 71 7.63 7.58 -2.06
C THR A 71 6.34 6.76 -2.00
N ALA A 72 6.16 5.99 -0.93
CA ALA A 72 4.91 5.28 -0.67
C ALA A 72 3.72 6.25 -0.55
N HIS A 73 3.93 7.43 0.02
CA HIS A 73 2.91 8.48 0.07
C HIS A 73 2.54 9.01 -1.32
N ASP A 74 3.52 9.21 -2.21
CA ASP A 74 3.27 9.65 -3.58
C ASP A 74 2.54 8.58 -4.40
N PHE A 75 2.90 7.30 -4.20
CA PHE A 75 2.16 6.17 -4.77
C PHE A 75 0.68 6.22 -4.37
N ILE A 76 0.40 6.37 -3.07
CA ILE A 76 -0.98 6.46 -2.57
C ILE A 76 -1.71 7.65 -3.21
N ARG A 77 -1.10 8.83 -3.15
CA ARG A 77 -1.69 10.09 -3.59
C ARG A 77 -1.97 10.12 -5.10
N HIS A 78 -1.02 9.69 -5.91
CA HIS A 78 -1.08 9.87 -7.37
C HIS A 78 -1.59 8.63 -8.10
N LEU A 79 -1.32 7.42 -7.60
CA LEU A 79 -1.60 6.20 -8.35
C LEU A 79 -2.78 5.40 -7.77
N ALA A 80 -2.90 5.33 -6.44
CA ALA A 80 -3.89 4.49 -5.76
C ALA A 80 -5.16 5.20 -5.25
N THR A 81 -5.30 6.51 -5.49
CA THR A 81 -6.48 7.28 -5.03
C THR A 81 -7.64 7.26 -6.03
N ARG A 82 -7.36 7.47 -7.32
CA ARG A 82 -8.40 7.64 -8.34
C ARG A 82 -7.96 7.21 -9.74
N SER A 83 -8.93 7.00 -10.61
CA SER A 83 -8.70 6.85 -12.04
C SER A 83 -8.36 8.22 -12.64
N LEU A 84 -7.30 8.30 -13.43
CA LEU A 84 -7.00 9.52 -14.19
C LEU A 84 -7.97 9.71 -15.36
N GLU A 85 -8.47 8.61 -15.92
CA GLU A 85 -9.37 8.64 -17.09
C GLU A 85 -10.77 9.14 -16.72
N SER A 86 -11.31 8.69 -15.59
CA SER A 86 -12.70 9.01 -15.18
C SER A 86 -12.78 10.02 -14.03
N GLY A 87 -11.67 10.30 -13.35
CA GLY A 87 -11.62 11.12 -12.13
C GLY A 87 -12.22 10.46 -10.88
N LEU A 88 -12.83 9.27 -11.00
CA LEU A 88 -13.52 8.60 -9.90
C LEU A 88 -12.55 7.96 -8.90
N LEU A 89 -12.90 8.07 -7.62
CA LEU A 89 -12.16 7.44 -6.52
C LEU A 89 -12.20 5.91 -6.64
N TYR A 90 -11.11 5.28 -6.23
CA TYR A 90 -11.09 3.85 -5.97
C TYR A 90 -11.67 3.61 -4.58
N LEU A 91 -12.59 2.66 -4.46
CA LEU A 91 -13.19 2.28 -3.18
C LEU A 91 -12.85 0.84 -2.83
N VAL A 92 -12.84 0.53 -1.55
CA VAL A 92 -12.86 -0.83 -1.03
C VAL A 92 -14.24 -1.11 -0.46
N LYS A 93 -14.76 -2.32 -0.68
CA LYS A 93 -16.07 -2.79 -0.23
C LYS A 93 -15.89 -3.96 0.72
N LEU A 94 -16.44 -3.80 1.91
CA LEU A 94 -16.38 -4.77 2.99
C LEU A 94 -17.47 -5.82 2.82
N PRO A 95 -17.37 -6.98 3.51
CA PRO A 95 -18.41 -8.01 3.47
C PRO A 95 -19.78 -7.52 3.93
N ASN A 96 -19.82 -6.51 4.81
CA ASN A 96 -21.06 -5.88 5.28
C ASN A 96 -21.65 -4.85 4.29
N GLY A 97 -21.04 -4.66 3.12
CA GLY A 97 -21.47 -3.71 2.09
C GLY A 97 -21.01 -2.27 2.28
N THR A 98 -20.37 -1.93 3.41
CA THR A 98 -19.76 -0.61 3.62
C THR A 98 -18.67 -0.38 2.57
N THR A 99 -18.57 0.85 2.07
CA THR A 99 -17.49 1.25 1.16
C THR A 99 -16.75 2.46 1.71
N TYR A 100 -15.43 2.49 1.49
CA TYR A 100 -14.60 3.65 1.80
C TYR A 100 -13.42 3.76 0.82
N PRO A 101 -12.74 4.91 0.72
CA PRO A 101 -11.65 5.10 -0.24
C PRO A 101 -10.46 4.14 -0.03
N VAL A 102 -9.93 3.59 -1.13
CA VAL A 102 -8.69 2.76 -1.10
C VAL A 102 -7.51 3.54 -0.53
N LYS A 103 -7.49 4.86 -0.75
CA LYS A 103 -6.50 5.75 -0.16
C LYS A 103 -6.43 5.60 1.37
N GLU A 104 -7.57 5.61 2.05
CA GLU A 104 -7.63 5.52 3.51
C GLU A 104 -7.16 4.14 4.01
N LEU A 105 -7.51 3.06 3.29
CA LEU A 105 -6.98 1.72 3.58
C LEU A 105 -5.44 1.74 3.55
N LEU A 106 -4.86 2.27 2.47
CA LEU A 106 -3.42 2.24 2.25
C LEU A 106 -2.66 3.19 3.19
N GLU A 107 -3.23 4.34 3.54
CA GLU A 107 -2.65 5.25 4.53
C GLU A 107 -2.57 4.59 5.91
N ASN A 108 -3.61 3.86 6.32
CA ASN A 108 -3.60 3.11 7.56
C ASN A 108 -2.58 1.96 7.55
N GLU A 109 -2.47 1.23 6.43
CA GLU A 109 -1.45 0.17 6.27
C GLU A 109 -0.02 0.73 6.28
N LEU A 110 0.21 1.86 5.60
CA LEU A 110 1.51 2.52 5.59
C LEU A 110 1.89 3.03 6.99
N PHE A 111 0.96 3.68 7.68
CA PHE A 111 1.18 4.13 9.06
C PHE A 111 1.55 2.96 9.98
N ALA A 112 0.82 1.85 9.91
CA ALA A 112 1.10 0.67 10.72
C ALA A 112 2.47 0.04 10.38
N LEU A 113 2.86 0.05 9.11
CA LEU A 113 4.18 -0.38 8.65
C LEU A 113 5.28 0.49 9.25
N GLU A 114 5.17 1.81 9.14
CA GLU A 114 6.19 2.76 9.61
C GLU A 114 6.33 2.75 11.14
N GLN A 115 5.23 2.60 11.88
CA GLN A 115 5.27 2.40 13.33
C GLN A 115 6.01 1.10 13.69
N SER A 116 5.80 0.03 12.93
CA SER A 116 6.48 -1.26 13.12
C SER A 116 7.98 -1.16 12.81
N LEU A 117 8.37 -0.38 11.80
CA LEU A 117 9.79 -0.11 11.48
C LEU A 117 10.47 0.68 12.61
N ASN A 118 9.82 1.72 13.13
CA ASN A 118 10.37 2.55 14.21
C ASN A 118 10.52 1.78 15.53
N LYS A 119 9.55 0.92 15.88
CA LYS A 119 9.64 0.08 17.08
C LYS A 119 10.75 -0.97 17.04
N LYS A 120 11.20 -1.38 15.86
CA LYS A 120 12.34 -2.29 15.68
C LYS A 120 13.68 -1.56 15.50
N GLN A 121 13.72 -0.25 15.73
CA GLN A 121 14.97 0.48 15.87
C GLN A 121 15.67 -0.02 17.14
N PRO A 122 16.93 -0.52 17.08
CA PRO A 122 17.69 -0.74 18.30
C PRO A 122 17.77 0.59 19.04
N ALA A 123 17.58 0.58 20.36
CA ALA A 123 17.63 1.76 21.20
C ALA A 123 18.80 2.65 20.74
N HIS A 124 18.51 3.89 20.37
CA HIS A 124 19.54 4.89 20.16
C HIS A 124 20.33 4.96 21.46
N VAL A 125 21.55 4.42 21.45
CA VAL A 125 22.48 4.55 22.57
C VAL A 125 23.12 5.93 22.36
N PRO A 126 22.76 6.97 23.13
CA PRO A 126 23.53 8.19 23.09
C PRO A 126 24.95 7.86 23.56
N PHE A 127 25.94 8.31 22.78
CA PHE A 127 27.34 8.36 23.23
C PHE A 127 27.51 9.45 24.28
#